data_AF-X1FRG4-F1
#
_entry.id   AF-X1FRG4-F1
#
_cell.length_a   1.000
_cell.length_b   1.000
_cell.length_c   1.000
_cell.angle_alpha   90.00
_cell.angle_beta   90.00
_cell.angle_gamma   90.00
#
_symmetry.space_group_name_H-M   'P 1'
#
loop_
_entity.id
_entity.type
_entity.pdbx_description
1 polymer ?
#
loop_
_entity_poly.entity_id
_entity_poly.type
_entity_poly.pdbx_seq_one_letter_code
_entity_poly.pdbx_strand_id
1 'polypeptide(L)'
;FFSIASTCPTCNGEGEIIERPCAECYGQGLVKKTRKIKVTIPAGIENGKRISISGQGDGGVNGGPAGDVYVYINVLPHEYFERHGYDIYCVIPISMTQAALGAEILVSTLEDNKKIRVKVPPGTQNGKVLRLKNEGVPFLHNSSRRGDLYMKIQVQVPTKISNRERSILQELAEVAGENINPKPLRLKDL
;
A
#
# COMPACT_ATOMS: atom_id res chain seq x y z
N PHE A 1 4.38 11.85 65.74
CA PHE A 1 4.42 13.16 65.05
C PHE A 1 4.27 12.90 63.55
N PHE A 2 3.29 13.54 62.91
CA PHE A 2 2.97 13.35 61.51
C PHE A 2 3.41 14.62 60.77
N SER A 3 4.46 14.53 59.95
CA SER A 3 4.99 15.65 59.17
C SER A 3 4.62 15.46 57.71
N ILE A 4 3.90 16.42 57.13
CA ILE A 4 3.55 16.43 55.71
C ILE A 4 4.54 17.35 55.00
N ALA A 5 5.27 16.82 54.03
CA ALA A 5 6.10 17.62 53.14
C ALA A 5 5.22 18.17 52.00
N SER A 6 5.30 19.47 51.76
CA SER A 6 4.67 20.16 50.64
C SER A 6 5.74 20.80 49.74
N THR A 7 5.41 21.06 48.49
CA THR A 7 6.30 21.80 47.58
C THR A 7 6.64 23.18 48.17
N CYS A 8 7.91 23.58 48.04
CA CYS A 8 8.36 24.89 48.52
C CYS A 8 7.63 25.99 47.73
N PRO A 9 6.90 26.92 48.38
CA PRO A 9 6.16 27.97 47.67
C PRO A 9 7.09 29.01 47.01
N THR A 10 8.36 29.05 47.42
CA THR A 10 9.34 30.03 46.93
C THR A 10 9.99 29.58 45.61
N CYS A 11 10.35 28.30 45.48
CA CYS A 11 10.97 27.75 44.25
C CYS A 11 10.04 26.80 43.48
N ASN A 12 8.80 26.60 43.95
CA ASN A 12 7.81 25.68 43.37
C ASN A 12 8.32 24.24 43.11
N GLY A 13 9.37 23.81 43.82
CA GLY A 13 9.98 22.49 43.67
C GLY A 13 11.19 22.43 42.72
N GLU A 14 11.64 23.56 42.15
CA GLU A 14 12.86 23.60 41.31
C GLU A 14 14.17 23.50 42.11
N GLY A 15 14.13 23.78 43.43
CA GLY A 15 15.28 23.66 44.32
C GLY A 15 16.20 24.90 44.37
N GLU A 16 16.16 25.75 43.35
CA GLU A 16 16.93 27.00 43.28
C GLU A 16 16.07 28.12 42.67
N ILE A 17 16.47 29.39 42.86
CA ILE A 17 15.82 30.56 42.26
C ILE A 17 16.79 31.22 41.29
N ILE A 18 16.36 31.41 40.05
CA ILE A 18 17.17 32.05 39.01
C ILE A 18 17.07 33.57 39.14
N GLU A 19 18.05 34.21 39.80
CA GLU A 19 18.05 35.68 40.00
C GLU A 19 18.13 36.48 38.69
N ARG A 20 18.82 35.93 37.68
CA ARG A 20 18.98 36.56 36.35
C ARG A 20 18.59 35.56 35.26
N PRO A 21 17.31 35.50 34.86
CA PRO A 21 16.85 34.52 33.89
C PRO A 21 17.47 34.76 32.51
N CYS A 22 17.70 33.67 31.76
CA CYS A 22 18.17 33.73 30.38
C CYS A 22 17.16 34.49 29.50
N ALA A 23 17.64 35.38 28.63
CA ALA A 23 16.76 36.16 27.74
C ALA A 23 16.03 35.32 26.67
N GLU A 24 16.54 34.13 26.33
CA GLU A 24 15.94 33.27 25.31
C GLU A 24 14.89 32.31 25.87
N CYS A 25 15.14 31.71 27.05
CA CYS A 25 14.23 30.72 27.65
C CYS A 25 13.50 31.23 28.90
N TYR A 26 13.82 32.45 29.38
CA TYR A 26 13.23 33.08 30.56
C TYR A 26 13.28 32.20 31.83
N GLY A 27 14.34 31.39 31.96
CA GLY A 27 14.53 30.47 33.09
C GLY A 27 13.92 29.08 32.90
N GLN A 28 13.18 28.82 31.81
CA GLN A 28 12.49 27.54 31.57
C GLN A 28 13.43 26.37 31.20
N GLY A 29 14.69 26.65 30.86
CA GLY A 29 15.66 25.61 30.46
C GLY A 29 15.44 24.99 29.07
N LEU A 30 14.35 25.33 28.37
CA LEU A 30 14.02 24.84 27.03
C LEU A 30 13.69 25.99 26.07
N VAL A 31 14.06 25.84 24.80
CA VAL A 31 13.74 26.79 23.72
C VAL A 31 13.19 26.05 22.50
N LYS A 32 12.16 26.62 21.87
CA LYS A 32 11.60 26.06 20.63
C LYS A 32 12.58 26.29 19.47
N LYS A 33 12.94 25.22 18.78
CA LYS A 33 13.82 25.26 17.60
C LYS A 33 13.24 24.42 16.46
N THR A 34 13.32 24.94 15.25
CA THR A 34 12.99 24.18 14.04
C THR A 34 14.18 23.32 13.65
N ARG A 35 13.99 22.01 13.57
CA ARG A 35 15.00 21.05 13.12
C ARG A 35 14.51 20.26 11.92
N LYS A 36 15.40 19.99 10.97
CA LYS A 36 15.14 19.07 9.86
C LYS A 36 15.67 17.69 10.24
N ILE A 37 14.81 16.68 10.22
CA ILE A 37 15.17 15.30 10.53
C ILE A 37 15.13 14.50 9.22
N LYS A 38 16.23 13.83 8.88
CA LYS A 38 16.27 12.93 7.72
C LYS A 38 15.73 11.57 8.14
N VAL A 39 14.61 11.16 7.55
CA VAL A 39 13.98 9.86 7.79
C VAL A 39 14.18 8.99 6.57
N THR A 40 14.86 7.86 6.72
CA THR A 40 14.98 6.85 5.66
C THR A 40 13.83 5.88 5.79
N ILE A 41 12.96 5.81 4.78
CA ILE A 41 11.84 4.86 4.74
C ILE A 41 12.35 3.57 4.07
N PRO A 42 12.39 2.44 4.80
CA PRO A 42 12.85 1.19 4.21
C PRO A 42 11.85 0.68 3.17
N ALA A 43 12.37 0.12 2.07
CA ALA A 43 11.55 -0.51 1.05
C ALA A 43 10.73 -1.66 1.66
N GLY A 44 9.47 -1.78 1.24
CA GLY A 44 8.58 -2.83 1.72
C GLY A 44 7.86 -2.57 3.04
N ILE A 45 8.06 -1.40 3.65
CA ILE A 45 7.33 -1.02 4.87
C ILE A 45 5.81 -1.08 4.64
N GLU A 46 5.09 -1.62 5.62
CA GLU A 46 3.64 -1.74 5.57
C GLU A 46 2.95 -0.45 6.04
N ASN A 47 1.67 -0.31 5.66
CA ASN A 47 0.81 0.73 6.18
C ASN A 47 0.67 0.64 7.71
N GLY A 48 0.66 1.78 8.39
CA GLY A 48 0.50 1.87 9.85
C GLY A 48 1.76 1.53 10.66
N LYS A 49 2.88 1.14 10.02
CA LYS A 49 4.14 0.91 10.74
C LYS A 49 4.70 2.23 11.29
N ARG A 50 5.38 2.12 12.44
CA ARG A 50 6.08 3.24 13.08
C ARG A 50 7.58 3.15 12.84
N ILE A 51 8.21 4.29 12.55
CA ILE A 51 9.66 4.47 12.58
C ILE A 51 9.98 5.34 13.80
N SER A 52 10.81 4.83 14.71
CA SER A 52 11.29 5.56 15.88
C SER A 52 12.64 6.22 15.59
N ILE A 53 12.76 7.50 15.93
CA ILE A 53 14.00 8.26 15.77
C ILE A 53 14.43 8.72 17.15
N SER A 54 15.38 7.99 17.73
CA SER A 54 15.76 8.17 19.12
C SER A 54 16.46 9.51 19.38
N GLY A 55 16.09 10.16 20.48
CA GLY A 55 16.70 11.42 20.94
C GLY A 55 16.44 12.63 20.02
N GLN A 56 15.49 12.53 19.10
CA GLN A 56 15.09 13.64 18.21
C GLN A 56 13.80 14.33 18.64
N GLY A 57 13.20 13.91 19.76
CA GLY A 57 12.01 14.52 20.35
C GLY A 57 12.35 15.75 21.19
N ASP A 58 11.40 16.14 22.04
CA ASP A 58 11.56 17.32 22.90
C ASP A 58 12.71 17.15 23.90
N GLY A 59 13.35 18.27 24.25
CA GLY A 59 14.42 18.27 25.25
C GLY A 59 13.90 17.82 26.62
N GLY A 60 14.66 16.97 27.31
CA GLY A 60 14.31 16.52 28.65
C GLY A 60 14.42 17.64 29.68
N VAL A 61 13.55 17.59 30.68
CA VAL A 61 13.56 18.51 31.83
C VAL A 61 14.59 18.03 32.86
N ASN A 62 15.20 18.93 33.62
CA ASN A 62 16.13 18.62 34.72
C ASN A 62 17.30 17.68 34.35
N GLY A 63 17.89 17.88 33.17
CA GLY A 63 19.00 17.06 32.69
C GLY A 63 18.59 15.68 32.15
N GLY A 64 17.29 15.42 32.00
CA GLY A 64 16.79 14.22 31.33
C GLY A 64 17.19 14.17 29.84
N PRO A 65 17.26 12.96 29.24
CA PRO A 65 17.51 12.82 27.81
C PRO A 65 16.37 13.40 26.98
N ALA A 66 16.66 13.74 25.72
CA ALA A 66 15.62 14.10 24.78
C ALA A 66 14.67 12.91 24.52
N GLY A 67 13.41 13.21 24.24
CA GLY A 67 12.43 12.21 23.82
C GLY A 67 12.71 11.66 22.41
N ASP A 68 11.79 10.83 21.93
CA ASP A 68 11.88 10.21 20.61
C ASP A 68 10.81 10.78 19.67
N VAL A 69 11.11 10.79 18.37
CA VAL A 69 10.11 11.10 17.34
C VAL A 69 9.58 9.80 16.74
N TYR A 70 8.25 9.67 16.72
CA TYR A 70 7.57 8.59 16.04
C TYR A 70 6.99 9.07 14.71
N VAL A 71 7.38 8.42 13.63
CA VAL A 71 6.84 8.65 12.30
C VAL A 71 5.93 7.47 11.94
N TYR A 72 4.64 7.74 11.74
CA TYR A 72 3.68 6.75 11.28
C TYR A 72 3.58 6.78 9.77
N ILE A 73 3.73 5.62 9.14
CA ILE A 73 3.64 5.49 7.69
C ILE A 73 2.18 5.29 7.30
N ASN A 74 1.67 6.17 6.43
CA ASN A 74 0.39 5.99 5.77
C ASN A 74 0.63 5.75 4.27
N VAL A 75 0.30 4.56 3.79
CA VAL A 75 0.40 4.21 2.37
C VAL A 75 -0.89 4.63 1.68
N LEU A 76 -0.77 5.51 0.69
CA LEU A 76 -1.91 5.99 -0.07
C LEU A 76 -2.50 4.86 -0.94
N PRO A 77 -3.83 4.78 -1.08
CA PRO A 77 -4.46 3.90 -2.06
C PRO A 77 -3.97 4.20 -3.47
N HIS A 78 -3.78 3.15 -4.27
CA HIS A 78 -3.41 3.28 -5.67
C HIS A 78 -4.60 2.96 -6.57
N GLU A 79 -4.71 3.63 -7.72
CA GLU A 79 -5.86 3.49 -8.63
C GLU A 79 -5.99 2.08 -9.21
N TYR A 80 -4.87 1.47 -9.60
CA TYR A 80 -4.84 0.17 -10.29
C TYR A 80 -4.36 -1.01 -9.44
N PHE A 81 -3.76 -0.75 -8.27
CA PHE A 81 -3.03 -1.76 -7.51
C PHE A 81 -3.53 -1.78 -6.07
N GLU A 82 -3.77 -2.99 -5.58
CA GLU A 82 -4.07 -3.24 -4.18
C GLU A 82 -2.94 -4.08 -3.57
N ARG A 83 -2.50 -3.70 -2.37
CA ARG A 83 -1.40 -4.39 -1.68
C ARG A 83 -1.96 -5.24 -0.54
N HIS A 84 -1.64 -6.52 -0.53
CA HIS A 84 -1.86 -7.42 0.60
C HIS A 84 -0.53 -8.02 1.06
N GLY A 85 -0.01 -7.53 2.19
CA GLY A 85 1.31 -7.93 2.69
C GLY A 85 2.43 -7.51 1.73
N TYR A 86 3.07 -8.48 1.08
CA TYR A 86 4.11 -8.24 0.06
C TYR A 86 3.60 -8.44 -1.37
N ASP A 87 2.39 -8.94 -1.52
CA ASP A 87 1.79 -9.23 -2.82
C ASP A 87 0.97 -8.05 -3.32
N ILE A 88 0.92 -7.91 -4.64
CA ILE A 88 0.15 -6.88 -5.34
C ILE A 88 -0.94 -7.54 -6.17
N TYR A 89 -2.09 -6.90 -6.23
CA TYR A 89 -3.26 -7.35 -6.98
C TYR A 89 -3.69 -6.26 -7.95
N CYS A 90 -4.02 -6.66 -9.17
CA CYS A 90 -4.64 -5.77 -10.14
C CYS A 90 -5.66 -6.51 -11.00
N VAL A 91 -6.49 -5.74 -11.69
CA VAL A 91 -7.46 -6.26 -12.64
C VAL A 91 -7.02 -5.87 -14.04
N ILE A 92 -6.90 -6.84 -14.93
CA ILE A 92 -6.47 -6.62 -16.31
C ILE A 92 -7.63 -6.96 -17.26
N PRO A 93 -8.18 -5.96 -17.97
CA PRO A 93 -9.19 -6.21 -18.97
C PRO A 93 -8.57 -6.85 -20.22
N ILE A 94 -9.21 -7.89 -20.76
CA ILE A 94 -8.87 -8.48 -22.06
C ILE A 94 -10.14 -8.66 -22.90
N SER A 95 -10.03 -8.67 -24.22
CA SER A 95 -11.19 -8.92 -25.09
C SER A 95 -11.62 -10.40 -25.02
N MET A 96 -12.91 -10.66 -25.32
CA MET A 96 -13.40 -12.04 -25.47
C MET A 96 -12.58 -12.88 -26.47
N THR A 97 -12.07 -12.25 -27.54
CA THR A 97 -11.27 -12.93 -28.56
C THR A 97 -9.88 -13.29 -28.05
N GLN A 98 -9.22 -12.38 -27.31
CA GLN A 98 -7.95 -12.67 -26.63
C GLN A 98 -8.10 -13.79 -25.59
N ALA A 99 -9.21 -13.79 -24.84
CA ALA A 99 -9.51 -14.82 -23.87
C ALA A 99 -9.71 -16.21 -24.52
N ALA A 100 -10.45 -16.25 -25.63
CA ALA A 100 -10.75 -17.48 -26.37
C ALA A 100 -9.52 -18.05 -27.08
N LEU A 101 -8.81 -17.22 -27.86
CA LEU A 101 -7.70 -17.63 -28.72
C LEU A 101 -6.34 -17.68 -28.00
N GLY A 102 -6.26 -17.06 -26.82
CA GLY A 102 -4.99 -16.75 -26.18
C GLY A 102 -4.37 -15.48 -26.76
N ALA A 103 -3.49 -14.86 -25.99
CA ALA A 103 -2.84 -13.61 -26.38
C ALA A 103 -1.53 -13.40 -25.63
N GLU A 104 -0.68 -12.53 -26.16
CA GLU A 104 0.40 -11.91 -25.39
C GLU A 104 0.03 -10.46 -25.13
N ILE A 105 0.00 -10.07 -23.86
CA ILE A 105 -0.35 -8.71 -23.43
C ILE A 105 0.84 -8.08 -22.68
N LEU A 106 0.94 -6.75 -22.73
CA LEU A 106 1.90 -6.00 -21.94
C LEU A 106 1.23 -5.46 -20.69
N VAL A 107 1.73 -5.86 -19.53
CA VAL A 107 1.20 -5.41 -18.22
C VAL A 107 2.23 -4.51 -17.56
N SER A 108 1.77 -3.34 -17.11
CA SER A 108 2.57 -2.43 -16.28
C SER A 108 2.69 -3.00 -14.87
N THR A 109 3.89 -2.92 -14.31
CA THR A 109 4.13 -3.32 -12.91
C THR A 109 4.09 -2.11 -11.97
N LEU A 110 4.28 -2.35 -10.68
CA LEU A 110 4.45 -1.27 -9.68
C LEU A 110 5.76 -0.48 -9.89
N GLU A 111 6.74 -1.05 -10.59
CA GLU A 111 7.98 -0.34 -10.91
C GLU A 111 7.76 0.62 -12.08
N ASP A 112 8.19 1.86 -11.91
CA ASP A 112 8.07 2.90 -12.92
C ASP A 112 8.68 2.44 -14.25
N ASN A 113 7.90 2.62 -15.32
CA ASN A 113 8.27 2.30 -16.70
C ASN A 113 8.57 0.82 -17.01
N LYS A 114 8.35 -0.10 -16.06
CA LYS A 114 8.53 -1.54 -16.33
C LYS A 114 7.23 -2.17 -16.82
N LYS A 115 7.31 -2.75 -18.02
CA LYS A 115 6.24 -3.55 -18.63
C LYS A 115 6.72 -4.98 -18.84
N ILE A 116 5.86 -5.95 -18.53
CA ILE A 116 6.14 -7.38 -18.69
C ILE A 116 5.20 -7.96 -19.72
N ARG A 117 5.75 -8.78 -20.63
CA ARG A 117 4.93 -9.59 -21.55
C ARG A 117 4.36 -10.77 -20.79
N VAL A 118 3.04 -10.88 -20.79
CA VAL A 118 2.30 -11.95 -20.14
C VAL A 118 1.57 -12.75 -21.21
N LYS A 119 1.79 -14.06 -21.21
CA LYS A 119 1.04 -14.98 -22.05
C LYS A 119 -0.27 -15.35 -21.37
N VAL A 120 -1.38 -15.00 -22.00
CA VAL A 120 -2.72 -15.43 -21.63
C VAL A 120 -3.02 -16.72 -22.40
N PRO A 121 -3.26 -17.84 -21.70
CA PRO A 121 -3.61 -19.10 -22.35
C PRO A 121 -4.94 -19.01 -23.12
N PRO A 122 -5.10 -19.78 -24.21
CA PRO A 122 -6.41 -19.94 -24.85
C PRO A 122 -7.43 -20.53 -23.88
N GLY A 123 -8.70 -20.14 -24.03
CA GLY A 123 -9.79 -20.56 -23.14
C GLY A 123 -9.76 -19.95 -21.74
N THR A 124 -9.04 -18.82 -21.55
CA THR A 124 -8.99 -18.14 -20.24
C THR A 124 -10.36 -17.64 -19.83
N GLN A 125 -10.83 -18.07 -18.66
CA GLN A 125 -12.14 -17.68 -18.14
C GLN A 125 -12.10 -16.32 -17.42
N ASN A 126 -13.25 -15.63 -17.39
CA ASN A 126 -13.40 -14.41 -16.61
C ASN A 126 -13.13 -14.66 -15.12
N GLY A 127 -12.40 -13.76 -14.48
CA GLY A 127 -11.98 -13.87 -13.09
C GLY A 127 -10.77 -14.79 -12.85
N LYS A 128 -10.22 -15.45 -13.88
CA LYS A 128 -8.99 -16.24 -13.74
C LYS A 128 -7.86 -15.35 -13.21
N VAL A 129 -7.13 -15.84 -12.22
CA VAL A 129 -5.95 -15.14 -11.67
C VAL A 129 -4.68 -15.72 -12.28
N LEU A 130 -3.85 -14.85 -12.86
CA LEU A 130 -2.51 -15.16 -13.33
C LEU A 130 -1.48 -14.58 -12.35
N ARG A 131 -0.47 -15.38 -11.99
CA ARG A 131 0.58 -14.99 -11.05
C ARG A 131 1.88 -14.67 -11.80
N LEU A 132 2.42 -13.48 -11.58
CA LEU A 132 3.77 -13.11 -11.98
C LEU A 132 4.68 -13.15 -10.75
N LYS A 133 5.66 -14.05 -10.79
CA LYS A 133 6.57 -14.28 -9.68
C LYS A 133 7.54 -13.12 -9.51
N ASN A 134 7.80 -12.72 -8.26
CA ASN A 134 8.75 -11.66 -7.88
C ASN A 134 8.40 -10.24 -8.36
N GLU A 135 7.16 -10.00 -8.78
CA GLU A 135 6.69 -8.70 -9.28
C GLU A 135 5.85 -7.92 -8.24
N GLY A 136 5.88 -8.35 -6.98
CA GLY A 136 5.29 -7.64 -5.85
C GLY A 136 6.28 -6.69 -5.15
N VAL A 137 6.00 -6.43 -3.87
CA VAL A 137 6.78 -5.51 -3.03
C VAL A 137 7.99 -6.24 -2.42
N PRO A 138 9.15 -5.57 -2.26
CA PRO A 138 10.29 -6.15 -1.54
C PRO A 138 9.99 -6.47 -0.08
N PHE A 139 10.63 -7.50 0.45
CA PHE A 139 10.53 -7.85 1.86
C PHE A 139 11.32 -6.87 2.72
N LEU A 140 10.78 -6.52 3.89
CA LEU A 140 11.45 -5.65 4.84
C LEU A 140 12.76 -6.31 5.32
N HIS A 141 13.88 -5.57 5.30
CA HIS A 141 15.23 -6.06 5.60
C HIS A 141 15.80 -7.13 4.65
N ASN A 142 15.08 -7.51 3.59
CA ASN A 142 15.60 -8.40 2.56
C ASN A 142 15.05 -8.01 1.19
N SER A 143 15.68 -7.00 0.58
CA SER A 143 15.30 -6.48 -0.73
C SER A 143 15.50 -7.46 -1.88
N SER A 144 16.30 -8.53 -1.69
CA SER A 144 16.51 -9.56 -2.72
C SER A 144 15.27 -10.45 -2.91
N ARG A 145 14.40 -10.52 -1.90
CA ARG A 145 13.14 -11.27 -1.95
C ARG A 145 11.99 -10.29 -2.17
N ARG A 146 11.05 -10.69 -3.03
CA ARG A 146 9.83 -9.92 -3.34
C ARG A 146 8.61 -10.82 -3.23
N GLY A 147 7.46 -10.20 -2.98
CA GLY A 147 6.17 -10.86 -3.20
C GLY A 147 5.87 -10.97 -4.70
N ASP A 148 4.64 -11.34 -5.01
CA ASP A 148 4.17 -11.60 -6.36
C ASP A 148 3.09 -10.61 -6.81
N LEU A 149 2.88 -10.53 -8.12
CA LEU A 149 1.77 -9.80 -8.71
C LEU A 149 0.70 -10.79 -9.17
N TYR A 150 -0.51 -10.63 -8.65
CA TYR A 150 -1.70 -11.40 -9.01
C TYR A 150 -2.61 -10.55 -9.90
N MET A 151 -2.75 -10.98 -11.15
CA MET A 151 -3.58 -10.29 -12.14
C MET A 151 -4.88 -11.05 -12.30
N LYS A 152 -5.99 -10.45 -11.88
CA LYS A 152 -7.32 -10.97 -12.16
C LYS A 152 -7.74 -10.55 -13.56
N ILE A 153 -8.00 -11.53 -14.42
CA ILE A 153 -8.45 -11.28 -15.79
C ILE A 153 -9.93 -10.89 -15.77
N GLN A 154 -10.25 -9.77 -16.39
CA GLN A 154 -11.63 -9.35 -16.64
C GLN A 154 -11.92 -9.42 -18.14
N VAL A 155 -12.73 -10.37 -18.56
CA VAL A 155 -13.09 -10.51 -19.97
C VAL A 155 -14.15 -9.47 -20.32
N GLN A 156 -13.85 -8.65 -21.31
CA GLN A 156 -14.75 -7.61 -21.82
C GLN A 156 -15.46 -8.12 -23.07
N VAL A 157 -16.79 -8.13 -22.99
CA VAL A 157 -17.68 -8.38 -24.13
C VAL A 157 -18.05 -7.03 -24.75
N PRO A 158 -17.88 -6.83 -26.07
CA PRO A 158 -18.16 -5.56 -26.72
C PRO A 158 -19.65 -5.19 -26.62
N THR A 159 -19.95 -3.96 -26.25
CA THR A 159 -21.34 -3.45 -26.12
C THR A 159 -21.90 -2.89 -27.41
N LYS A 160 -21.03 -2.53 -28.36
CA LYS A 160 -21.39 -2.02 -29.69
C LYS A 160 -20.58 -2.81 -30.71
N ILE A 161 -21.27 -3.37 -31.70
CA ILE A 161 -20.68 -4.16 -32.77
C ILE A 161 -21.24 -3.70 -34.12
N SER A 162 -20.38 -3.67 -35.13
CA SER A 162 -20.72 -3.40 -36.52
C SER A 162 -21.50 -4.55 -37.15
N ASN A 163 -22.13 -4.31 -38.31
CA ASN A 163 -22.82 -5.36 -39.07
C ASN A 163 -21.89 -6.52 -39.40
N ARG A 164 -20.62 -6.23 -39.76
CA ARG A 164 -19.63 -7.25 -40.06
C ARG A 164 -19.26 -8.09 -38.84
N GLU A 165 -19.01 -7.47 -37.69
CA GLU A 165 -18.71 -8.19 -36.44
C GLU A 165 -19.90 -9.05 -36.01
N ARG A 166 -21.13 -8.55 -36.17
CA ARG A 166 -22.35 -9.33 -35.90
C ARG A 166 -22.43 -10.59 -36.77
N SER A 167 -22.21 -10.48 -38.09
CA SER A 167 -22.22 -11.64 -38.98
C SER A 167 -21.19 -12.69 -38.55
N ILE A 168 -19.96 -12.27 -38.22
CA ILE A 168 -18.90 -13.18 -37.76
C ILE A 168 -19.29 -13.86 -36.43
N LEU A 169 -19.87 -13.13 -35.49
CA LEU A 169 -20.31 -13.70 -34.21
C LEU A 169 -21.48 -14.68 -34.37
N GLN A 170 -22.37 -14.43 -35.33
CA GLN A 170 -23.46 -15.36 -35.66
C GLN A 170 -22.94 -16.67 -36.25
N GLU A 171 -22.01 -16.60 -37.21
CA GLU A 171 -21.34 -17.79 -37.76
C GLU A 171 -20.63 -18.59 -36.66
N LEU A 172 -19.95 -17.89 -35.74
CA LEU A 172 -19.32 -18.54 -34.59
C LEU A 172 -20.34 -19.25 -33.70
N ALA A 173 -21.50 -18.64 -33.43
CA ALA A 173 -22.56 -19.22 -32.60
C ALA A 173 -23.17 -20.48 -33.25
N GLU A 174 -23.34 -20.49 -34.57
CA GLU A 174 -23.80 -21.65 -35.33
C GLU A 174 -22.81 -22.81 -35.27
N VAL A 175 -21.52 -22.54 -35.48
CA VAL A 175 -20.45 -23.55 -35.42
C VAL A 175 -20.25 -24.08 -34.01
N ALA A 176 -20.34 -23.21 -32.99
CA ALA A 176 -20.15 -23.59 -31.59
C ALA A 176 -21.32 -24.42 -31.03
N GLY A 177 -22.49 -24.42 -31.69
CA GLY A 177 -23.67 -25.15 -31.24
C GLY A 177 -24.20 -24.66 -29.90
N GLU A 178 -24.41 -23.34 -29.77
CA GLU A 178 -24.81 -22.73 -28.50
C GLU A 178 -26.12 -23.29 -27.93
N ASN A 179 -26.17 -23.45 -26.61
CA ASN A 179 -27.39 -23.91 -25.93
C ASN A 179 -28.43 -22.79 -25.86
N ILE A 180 -29.47 -22.90 -26.69
CA ILE A 180 -30.58 -21.96 -26.76
C ILE A 180 -31.47 -22.01 -25.49
N ASN A 181 -31.37 -23.09 -24.70
CA ASN A 181 -32.14 -23.31 -23.46
C ASN A 181 -31.22 -23.58 -22.25
N PRO A 182 -30.47 -22.58 -21.76
CA PRO A 182 -29.61 -22.74 -20.59
C PRO A 182 -30.45 -22.99 -19.33
N LYS A 183 -29.99 -23.94 -18.50
CA LYS A 183 -30.61 -24.21 -17.20
C LYS A 183 -29.99 -23.32 -16.12
N PRO A 184 -30.79 -22.74 -15.20
CA PRO A 184 -30.24 -22.00 -14.07
C PRO A 184 -29.30 -22.87 -13.22
N LEU A 185 -28.19 -22.27 -12.77
CA LEU A 185 -27.32 -22.88 -11.76
C LEU A 185 -27.99 -22.76 -10.38
N ARG A 186 -27.76 -23.73 -9.49
CA ARG A 186 -28.28 -23.65 -8.12
C ARG A 186 -27.44 -22.66 -7.33
N LEU A 187 -28.09 -21.78 -6.60
CA LEU A 187 -27.42 -20.78 -5.75
C LEU A 187 -26.52 -21.38 -4.67
N LYS A 188 -26.76 -22.64 -4.27
CA LYS A 188 -25.93 -23.37 -3.29
C LYS A 188 -24.59 -23.84 -3.85
N ASP A 189 -24.45 -23.86 -5.18
CA ASP A 189 -23.29 -24.41 -5.89
C ASP A 189 -22.35 -23.28 -6.40
N LEU A 190 -22.70 -22.01 -6.13
CA LEU A 190 -21.91 -20.80 -6.43
C LEU A 190 -21.08 -20.40 -5.21
#